data_AF-A0A0M8WPW1-F1
#
_entry.id   AF-A0A0M8WPW1-F1
#
_cell.length_a   1.000
_cell.length_b   1.000
_cell.length_c   1.000
_cell.angle_alpha   90.00
_cell.angle_beta   90.00
_cell.angle_gamma   90.00
#
_symmetry.space_group_name_H-M   'P 1'
#
loop_
_entity.id
_entity.type
_entity.pdbx_description
1 polymer ?
#
loop_
_entity_poly.entity_id
_entity_poly.type
_entity_poly.pdbx_seq_one_letter_code
_entity_poly.pdbx_strand_id
1 'polypeptide(L)'
;MCQDGTLDPAKTAGKVVVCDRGVNTRVSKSAEVARAGGVGMVLVNTTDQDTDGDIHLVPTVHLNVPAATTVRDYAATPGATVSLEPGGSTGTPYPQIAPFSSRGPSEDNKGALIKPDLAAPGVAVLAAVAPPSNQGHDFDFMSGTSMAAPQVSGLAALYFGVHPKWSPMAVKSALMTTAVDTRTASGGTNTDVYAQGSGEVDPTAMLNPGLVYDSSNRDWLAYEEGLGIDTGTGVAPVAPSDLNYPSISVDRLLGSRTLTRTLTAVRPGVYRASVELPGFRAEVKPSTLRFTRAGQTAKVGITLTRTTAVSDIPVTGSLTWVGSGHVSVRSPIVVTPQSLLAPGRVDGSGSAGSVSYSVTPGTEKLTLTAYAPVAGAPVRGELSNETGNAQDFVLTVPEGSKAGEFFATGDDPDDKLYLMVVPLREDGSPLDGGQLSEYEHQAHISLTTLKPGKYAVTVMSAWYEGAPFSSDIKFTLQANVVGADAPTTGTFSVSPTRPVTKPGVPFPVTGTWSGVDTSAPATAYVGYQDGTGTLVSLHG
;
A
#
# COMPACT_ATOMS: atom_id res chain seq x y z
N MET A 1 -14.40 8.24 -32.21
CA MET A 1 -14.73 8.89 -30.91
C MET A 1 -16.21 9.24 -30.71
N CYS A 2 -17.02 9.44 -31.76
CA CYS A 2 -18.48 9.69 -31.64
C CYS A 2 -18.81 10.86 -30.71
N GLN A 3 -18.22 12.02 -31.00
CA GLN A 3 -18.53 13.26 -30.29
C GLN A 3 -19.81 13.88 -30.83
N ASP A 4 -20.50 14.64 -30.00
CA ASP A 4 -21.77 15.27 -30.33
C ASP A 4 -21.68 16.06 -31.65
N GLY A 5 -22.58 15.77 -32.58
CA GLY A 5 -22.65 16.39 -33.90
C GLY A 5 -21.60 15.94 -34.92
N THR A 6 -20.73 14.96 -34.60
CA THR A 6 -19.64 14.54 -35.50
C THR A 6 -19.97 13.38 -36.42
N LEU A 7 -21.02 12.60 -36.14
CA LEU A 7 -21.41 11.47 -37.00
C LEU A 7 -22.24 11.95 -38.19
N ASP A 8 -21.80 11.54 -39.38
CA ASP A 8 -22.51 11.74 -40.66
C ASP A 8 -23.73 10.79 -40.71
N PRO A 9 -24.97 11.32 -40.73
CA PRO A 9 -26.17 10.49 -40.78
C PRO A 9 -26.23 9.56 -42.00
N ALA A 10 -25.73 10.00 -43.16
CA ALA A 10 -25.75 9.18 -44.37
C ALA A 10 -24.84 7.94 -44.26
N LYS A 11 -23.78 8.03 -43.44
CA LYS A 11 -22.87 6.92 -43.19
C LYS A 11 -23.28 6.04 -42.01
N THR A 12 -24.12 6.55 -41.11
CA THR A 12 -24.47 5.95 -39.83
C THR A 12 -25.84 5.26 -39.81
N ALA A 13 -26.79 5.77 -40.59
CA ALA A 13 -28.17 5.27 -40.60
C ALA A 13 -28.25 3.75 -40.82
N GLY A 14 -28.94 3.05 -39.91
CA GLY A 14 -29.15 1.61 -39.98
C GLY A 14 -27.96 0.74 -39.60
N LYS A 15 -26.85 1.32 -39.09
CA LYS A 15 -25.61 0.58 -38.76
C LYS A 15 -25.32 0.55 -37.27
N VAL A 16 -24.49 -0.42 -36.87
CA VAL A 16 -23.80 -0.42 -35.58
C VAL A 16 -22.48 0.33 -35.72
N VAL A 17 -22.19 1.24 -34.80
CA VAL A 17 -21.03 2.13 -34.86
C VAL A 17 -19.98 1.72 -33.84
N VAL A 18 -18.72 1.56 -34.27
CA VAL A 18 -17.59 1.42 -33.35
C VAL A 18 -17.16 2.81 -32.87
N CYS A 19 -17.19 3.02 -31.56
CA CYS A 19 -16.86 4.28 -30.93
C CYS A 19 -15.70 4.12 -29.95
N ASP A 20 -14.66 4.94 -30.09
CA ASP A 20 -13.54 4.95 -29.14
C ASP A 20 -13.92 5.62 -27.83
N ARG A 21 -13.51 5.02 -26.71
CA ARG A 21 -13.47 5.68 -25.40
C ARG A 21 -12.55 6.90 -25.45
N GLY A 22 -12.85 7.92 -24.64
CA GLY A 22 -12.05 9.13 -24.55
C GLY A 22 -12.84 10.31 -23.98
N VAL A 23 -12.57 11.52 -24.46
CA VAL A 23 -12.95 12.81 -23.86
C VAL A 23 -14.42 12.96 -23.46
N ASN A 24 -15.39 12.60 -24.31
CA ASN A 24 -16.82 12.71 -23.98
C ASN A 24 -17.35 11.44 -23.29
N THR A 25 -18.44 11.59 -22.52
CA THR A 25 -19.01 10.48 -21.75
C THR A 25 -19.47 9.32 -22.63
N ARG A 26 -19.48 8.11 -22.05
CA ARG A 26 -19.91 6.88 -22.73
C ARG A 26 -21.35 6.96 -23.22
N VAL A 27 -22.23 7.52 -22.40
CA VAL A 27 -23.65 7.69 -22.71
C VAL A 27 -23.86 8.72 -23.83
N SER A 28 -23.15 9.86 -23.81
CA SER A 28 -23.21 10.87 -24.89
C SER A 28 -22.86 10.28 -26.27
N LYS A 29 -21.89 9.35 -26.33
CA LYS A 29 -21.54 8.66 -27.58
C LYS A 29 -22.74 7.88 -28.14
N SER A 30 -23.46 7.16 -27.29
CA SER A 30 -24.66 6.42 -27.73
C SER A 30 -25.81 7.34 -28.17
N ALA A 31 -25.94 8.52 -27.53
CA ALA A 31 -26.91 9.53 -27.94
C ALA A 31 -26.57 10.09 -29.33
N GLU A 32 -25.30 10.33 -29.61
CA GLU A 32 -24.84 10.78 -30.93
C GLU A 32 -25.08 9.71 -32.01
N VAL A 33 -24.82 8.43 -31.71
CA VAL A 33 -25.15 7.32 -32.62
C VAL A 33 -26.65 7.29 -32.91
N ALA A 34 -27.50 7.44 -31.90
CA ALA A 34 -28.96 7.53 -32.07
C ALA A 34 -29.36 8.72 -32.95
N ARG A 35 -28.81 9.92 -32.68
CA ARG A 35 -29.07 11.15 -33.44
C ARG A 35 -28.74 10.99 -34.92
N ALA A 36 -27.67 10.27 -35.25
CA ALA A 36 -27.24 9.99 -36.62
C ALA A 36 -27.97 8.80 -37.27
N GLY A 37 -28.96 8.18 -36.60
CA GLY A 37 -29.77 7.09 -37.11
C GLY A 37 -29.13 5.69 -36.98
N GLY A 38 -28.07 5.56 -36.18
CA GLY A 38 -27.45 4.27 -35.89
C GLY A 38 -28.34 3.38 -35.02
N VAL A 39 -28.20 2.06 -35.18
CA VAL A 39 -29.05 1.05 -34.51
C VAL A 39 -28.33 0.32 -33.37
N GLY A 40 -27.06 0.65 -33.12
CA GLY A 40 -26.28 0.09 -32.03
C GLY A 40 -24.87 0.68 -31.94
N MET A 41 -24.17 0.42 -30.85
CA MET A 41 -22.80 0.89 -30.61
C MET A 41 -21.89 -0.21 -30.07
N VAL A 42 -20.65 -0.26 -30.53
CA VAL A 42 -19.57 -0.99 -29.86
C VAL A 42 -18.60 0.03 -29.31
N LEU A 43 -18.58 0.20 -27.99
CA LEU A 43 -17.65 1.09 -27.31
C LEU A 43 -16.34 0.33 -27.07
N VAL A 44 -15.24 0.85 -27.62
CA VAL A 44 -13.92 0.21 -27.53
C VAL A 44 -12.95 1.04 -26.71
N ASN A 45 -12.33 0.44 -25.70
CA ASN A 45 -11.24 1.07 -24.96
C ASN A 45 -9.98 1.09 -25.84
N THR A 46 -9.25 2.21 -25.83
CA THR A 46 -7.99 2.36 -26.60
C THR A 46 -6.76 1.90 -25.81
N THR A 47 -6.91 1.74 -24.50
CA THR A 47 -5.95 1.16 -23.56
C THR A 47 -6.70 0.23 -22.61
N ASP A 48 -5.98 -0.47 -21.71
CA ASP A 48 -6.63 -1.28 -20.67
C ASP A 48 -7.45 -0.41 -19.72
N GLN A 49 -8.77 -0.56 -19.75
CA GLN A 49 -9.75 0.20 -18.94
C GLN A 49 -10.97 -0.67 -18.59
N ASP A 50 -11.79 -0.19 -17.65
CA ASP A 50 -13.05 -0.84 -17.27
C ASP A 50 -14.05 -0.97 -18.43
N THR A 51 -14.99 -1.90 -18.26
CA THR A 51 -16.17 -2.10 -19.11
C THR A 51 -17.44 -2.01 -18.26
N ASP A 52 -17.53 -0.96 -17.44
CA ASP A 52 -18.66 -0.75 -16.54
C ASP A 52 -19.97 -0.58 -17.33
N GLY A 53 -21.06 -1.18 -16.85
CA GLY A 53 -22.37 -1.02 -17.47
C GLY A 53 -22.91 0.40 -17.34
N ASP A 54 -23.46 0.93 -18.44
CA ASP A 54 -24.21 2.19 -18.47
C ASP A 54 -25.58 1.96 -19.16
N ILE A 55 -26.53 2.86 -18.92
CA ILE A 55 -27.77 2.93 -19.69
C ILE A 55 -27.52 3.74 -20.98
N HIS A 56 -27.63 3.07 -22.13
CA HIS A 56 -27.40 3.67 -23.45
C HIS A 56 -28.70 3.88 -24.24
N LEU A 57 -28.70 4.88 -25.14
CA LEU A 57 -29.86 5.15 -26.02
C LEU A 57 -30.01 4.16 -27.18
N VAL A 58 -28.94 3.40 -27.48
CA VAL A 58 -28.94 2.31 -28.47
C VAL A 58 -28.32 1.06 -27.85
N PRO A 59 -28.66 -0.16 -28.33
CA PRO A 59 -28.00 -1.39 -27.91
C PRO A 59 -26.47 -1.25 -27.97
N THR A 60 -25.78 -1.54 -26.88
CA THR A 60 -24.35 -1.24 -26.74
C THR A 60 -23.59 -2.37 -26.07
N VAL A 61 -22.39 -2.68 -26.58
CA VAL A 61 -21.40 -3.56 -25.94
C VAL A 61 -20.11 -2.78 -25.69
N HIS A 62 -19.51 -2.96 -24.51
CA HIS A 62 -18.20 -2.40 -24.17
C HIS A 62 -17.14 -3.48 -24.33
N LEU A 63 -16.04 -3.15 -25.01
CA LEU A 63 -14.91 -4.05 -25.19
C LEU A 63 -13.63 -3.38 -24.71
N ASN A 64 -12.85 -4.14 -23.95
CA ASN A 64 -11.51 -3.76 -23.56
C ASN A 64 -10.46 -4.34 -24.51
N VAL A 65 -9.22 -3.85 -24.44
CA VAL A 65 -8.09 -4.49 -25.14
C VAL A 65 -7.83 -5.89 -24.58
N PRO A 66 -7.41 -6.87 -25.40
CA PRO A 66 -7.08 -6.76 -26.83
C PRO A 66 -8.29 -6.88 -27.77
N ALA A 67 -9.46 -7.33 -27.30
CA ALA A 67 -10.63 -7.56 -28.15
C ALA A 67 -11.11 -6.29 -28.89
N ALA A 68 -10.99 -5.13 -28.23
CA ALA A 68 -11.21 -3.81 -28.81
C ALA A 68 -10.44 -3.59 -30.12
N THR A 69 -9.17 -3.98 -30.18
CA THR A 69 -8.32 -3.84 -31.37
C THR A 69 -8.81 -4.77 -32.48
N THR A 70 -9.07 -6.03 -32.17
CA THR A 70 -9.58 -7.02 -33.13
C THR A 70 -10.90 -6.57 -33.76
N VAL A 71 -11.83 -6.04 -32.97
CA VAL A 71 -13.12 -5.57 -33.48
C VAL A 71 -12.99 -4.29 -34.31
N ARG A 72 -12.09 -3.38 -33.93
CA ARG A 72 -11.79 -2.18 -34.73
C ARG A 72 -11.28 -2.56 -36.12
N ASP A 73 -10.32 -3.48 -36.20
CA ASP A 73 -9.73 -3.92 -37.46
C ASP A 73 -10.76 -4.65 -38.33
N TYR A 74 -11.57 -5.51 -37.72
CA TYR A 74 -12.67 -6.19 -38.41
C TYR A 74 -13.71 -5.20 -38.97
N ALA A 75 -14.10 -4.19 -38.20
CA ALA A 75 -15.08 -3.20 -38.62
C ALA A 75 -14.62 -2.34 -39.82
N ALA A 76 -13.31 -2.25 -40.07
CA ALA A 76 -12.75 -1.58 -41.25
C ALA A 76 -12.85 -2.42 -42.54
N THR A 77 -13.24 -3.70 -42.45
CA THR A 77 -13.35 -4.58 -43.61
C THR A 77 -14.66 -4.38 -44.38
N PRO A 78 -14.66 -4.47 -45.72
CA PRO A 78 -15.89 -4.36 -46.51
C PRO A 78 -16.88 -5.47 -46.16
N GLY A 79 -18.14 -5.09 -45.87
CA GLY A 79 -19.20 -6.06 -45.56
C GLY A 79 -19.15 -6.62 -44.13
N ALA A 80 -18.39 -6.00 -43.23
CA ALA A 80 -18.42 -6.35 -41.80
C ALA A 80 -19.86 -6.30 -41.26
N THR A 81 -20.25 -7.34 -40.53
CA THR A 81 -21.56 -7.46 -39.88
C THR A 81 -21.39 -7.80 -38.42
N VAL A 82 -22.34 -7.42 -37.59
CA VAL A 82 -22.32 -7.69 -36.15
C VAL A 82 -23.74 -7.93 -35.67
N SER A 83 -23.88 -8.84 -34.72
CA SER A 83 -25.12 -9.04 -33.95
C SER A 83 -24.81 -8.73 -32.50
N LEU A 84 -25.60 -7.86 -31.89
CA LEU A 84 -25.54 -7.59 -30.46
C LEU A 84 -26.65 -8.38 -29.78
N GLU A 85 -26.28 -9.42 -29.05
CA GLU A 85 -27.23 -10.29 -28.37
C GLU A 85 -27.39 -9.90 -26.90
N PRO A 86 -28.59 -10.00 -26.32
CA PRO A 86 -28.78 -9.84 -24.88
C PRO A 86 -27.99 -10.92 -24.12
N GLY A 87 -27.08 -10.51 -23.24
CA GLY A 87 -26.28 -11.43 -22.42
C GLY A 87 -25.06 -10.76 -21.79
N GLY A 88 -24.54 -11.37 -20.72
CA GLY A 88 -23.29 -10.95 -20.07
C GLY A 88 -22.05 -11.61 -20.68
N SER A 89 -20.86 -11.20 -20.25
CA SER A 89 -19.60 -11.82 -20.67
C SER A 89 -19.56 -13.30 -20.28
N THR A 90 -19.51 -14.18 -21.27
CA THR A 90 -19.28 -15.61 -21.04
C THR A 90 -17.78 -15.85 -20.85
N GLY A 91 -17.39 -16.53 -19.77
CA GLY A 91 -16.01 -16.94 -19.54
C GLY A 91 -15.09 -15.95 -18.80
N THR A 92 -15.57 -14.77 -18.39
CA THR A 92 -14.80 -13.91 -17.47
C THR A 92 -14.72 -14.58 -16.09
N PRO A 93 -13.52 -14.76 -15.52
CA PRO A 93 -13.39 -15.41 -14.23
C PRO A 93 -13.79 -14.44 -13.12
N TYR A 94 -15.05 -14.47 -12.69
CA TYR A 94 -15.55 -13.69 -11.54
C TYR A 94 -15.55 -14.53 -10.25
N PRO A 95 -15.55 -13.88 -9.07
CA PRO A 95 -15.41 -12.43 -8.87
C PRO A 95 -13.96 -11.95 -9.02
N GLN A 96 -13.73 -10.71 -9.44
CA GLN A 96 -12.41 -10.07 -9.49
C GLN A 96 -12.47 -8.74 -8.76
N ILE A 97 -11.35 -8.29 -8.21
CA ILE A 97 -11.34 -6.95 -7.63
C ILE A 97 -11.19 -5.88 -8.71
N ALA A 98 -12.10 -4.91 -8.69
CA ALA A 98 -12.06 -3.78 -9.61
C ALA A 98 -10.73 -3.00 -9.53
N PRO A 99 -10.19 -2.50 -10.65
CA PRO A 99 -8.93 -1.76 -10.68
C PRO A 99 -9.00 -0.45 -9.88
N PHE A 100 -10.17 0.19 -9.80
CA PHE A 100 -10.36 1.41 -8.99
C PHE A 100 -10.42 1.15 -7.47
N SER A 101 -10.59 -0.10 -7.05
CA SER A 101 -10.72 -0.42 -5.63
C SER A 101 -9.40 -0.13 -4.92
N SER A 102 -9.43 0.75 -3.91
CA SER A 102 -8.27 1.07 -3.09
C SER A 102 -7.64 -0.19 -2.47
N ARG A 103 -6.32 -0.15 -2.30
CA ARG A 103 -5.51 -1.25 -1.78
C ARG A 103 -4.91 -0.88 -0.43
N GLY A 104 -4.71 -1.88 0.41
CA GLY A 104 -3.83 -1.74 1.57
C GLY A 104 -2.35 -1.79 1.19
N PRO A 105 -1.46 -1.81 2.20
CA PRO A 105 -1.76 -1.70 3.63
C PRO A 105 -2.31 -0.32 4.00
N SER A 106 -2.98 -0.22 5.15
CA SER A 106 -3.38 1.09 5.70
C SER A 106 -2.21 1.70 6.46
N GLU A 107 -1.87 2.94 6.11
CA GLU A 107 -0.80 3.70 6.76
C GLU A 107 -1.18 4.07 8.20
N ASP A 108 -2.44 4.43 8.44
CA ASP A 108 -2.97 4.77 9.77
C ASP A 108 -2.77 3.66 10.80
N ASN A 109 -2.89 2.40 10.37
CA ASN A 109 -2.67 1.24 11.25
C ASN A 109 -1.25 0.68 11.21
N LYS A 110 -0.33 1.35 10.51
CA LYS A 110 1.08 0.94 10.36
C LYS A 110 1.21 -0.48 9.80
N GLY A 111 0.27 -0.90 8.96
CA GLY A 111 0.18 -2.26 8.41
C GLY A 111 -0.19 -3.34 9.42
N ALA A 112 -0.53 -3.03 10.68
CA ALA A 112 -0.80 -4.02 11.71
C ALA A 112 -2.18 -4.69 11.62
N LEU A 113 -3.02 -4.24 10.69
CA LEU A 113 -4.33 -4.84 10.38
C LEU A 113 -4.54 -4.84 8.87
N ILE A 114 -4.91 -5.99 8.30
CA ILE A 114 -5.16 -6.10 6.85
C ILE A 114 -6.37 -5.24 6.47
N LYS A 115 -6.20 -4.40 5.43
CA LYS A 115 -7.28 -3.64 4.77
C LYS A 115 -7.19 -3.82 3.24
N PRO A 116 -8.34 -3.89 2.54
CA PRO A 116 -9.70 -3.96 3.07
C PRO A 116 -9.98 -5.27 3.84
N ASP A 117 -11.12 -5.36 4.52
CA ASP A 117 -11.46 -6.56 5.32
C ASP A 117 -12.00 -7.72 4.48
N LEU A 118 -12.85 -7.40 3.50
CA LEU A 118 -13.49 -8.32 2.56
C LEU A 118 -13.92 -7.55 1.30
N ALA A 119 -14.29 -8.29 0.26
CA ALA A 119 -14.87 -7.78 -0.98
C ALA A 119 -16.36 -8.11 -1.07
N ALA A 120 -17.08 -7.34 -1.88
CA ALA A 120 -18.47 -7.58 -2.26
C ALA A 120 -18.74 -6.99 -3.66
N PRO A 121 -19.81 -7.41 -4.35
CA PRO A 121 -20.19 -6.86 -5.65
C PRO A 121 -20.40 -5.34 -5.59
N GLY A 122 -19.64 -4.60 -6.40
CA GLY A 122 -19.69 -3.14 -6.45
C GLY A 122 -19.45 -2.54 -7.83
N VAL A 123 -19.46 -3.35 -8.89
CA VAL A 123 -19.30 -2.89 -10.27
C VAL A 123 -20.62 -3.11 -11.00
N ALA A 124 -21.09 -2.09 -11.73
CA ALA A 124 -22.34 -2.12 -12.47
C ALA A 124 -23.53 -2.63 -11.62
N VAL A 125 -23.70 -2.04 -10.44
CA VAL A 125 -24.84 -2.35 -9.55
C VAL A 125 -26.02 -1.50 -9.95
N LEU A 126 -27.14 -2.14 -10.30
CA LEU A 126 -28.42 -1.47 -10.55
C LEU A 126 -29.08 -1.08 -9.22
N ALA A 127 -29.32 0.21 -9.01
CA ALA A 127 -29.98 0.72 -7.82
C ALA A 127 -30.89 1.90 -8.13
N ALA A 128 -31.79 2.23 -7.20
CA ALA A 128 -32.65 3.39 -7.33
C ALA A 128 -31.84 4.70 -7.30
N VAL A 129 -32.20 5.65 -8.15
CA VAL A 129 -31.57 6.98 -8.21
C VAL A 129 -32.65 8.06 -8.18
N ALA A 130 -32.26 9.31 -7.90
CA ALA A 130 -33.19 10.43 -7.99
C ALA A 130 -33.40 10.81 -9.46
N PRO A 131 -34.63 10.72 -10.02
CA PRO A 131 -34.87 11.00 -11.43
C PRO A 131 -34.44 12.40 -11.88
N PRO A 132 -34.69 13.49 -11.11
CA PRO A 132 -34.31 14.84 -11.54
C PRO A 132 -32.81 15.01 -11.79
N SER A 133 -31.95 14.26 -11.07
CA SER A 133 -30.50 14.33 -11.22
C SER A 133 -29.90 13.24 -12.13
N ASN A 134 -30.72 12.30 -12.60
CA ASN A 134 -30.27 11.14 -13.38
C ASN A 134 -31.09 10.98 -14.66
N GLN A 135 -31.27 12.08 -15.40
CA GLN A 135 -31.90 12.07 -16.73
C GLN A 135 -33.33 11.50 -16.74
N GLY A 136 -34.05 11.60 -15.62
CA GLY A 136 -35.40 11.06 -15.46
C GLY A 136 -35.45 9.57 -15.15
N HIS A 137 -34.31 8.90 -14.90
CA HIS A 137 -34.27 7.49 -14.57
C HIS A 137 -34.65 7.24 -13.10
N ASP A 138 -35.48 6.23 -12.85
CA ASP A 138 -35.78 5.75 -11.49
C ASP A 138 -34.68 4.82 -10.96
N PHE A 139 -33.91 4.19 -11.85
CA PHE A 139 -32.82 3.27 -11.54
C PHE A 139 -31.65 3.50 -12.49
N ASP A 140 -30.43 3.32 -11.99
CA ASP A 140 -29.21 3.41 -12.80
C ASP A 140 -28.16 2.40 -12.36
N PHE A 141 -27.21 2.12 -13.24
CA PHE A 141 -26.02 1.33 -12.96
C PHE A 141 -24.93 2.24 -12.40
N MET A 142 -24.39 1.88 -11.24
CA MET A 142 -23.26 2.58 -10.64
C MET A 142 -22.17 1.59 -10.21
N SER A 143 -20.93 2.06 -10.24
CA SER A 143 -19.77 1.32 -9.76
C SER A 143 -19.07 2.08 -8.65
N GLY A 144 -18.55 1.35 -7.68
CA GLY A 144 -17.78 1.90 -6.59
C GLY A 144 -17.75 0.96 -5.39
N THR A 145 -16.76 1.16 -4.53
CA THR A 145 -16.81 0.59 -3.17
C THR A 145 -18.02 1.11 -2.39
N SER A 146 -18.52 2.31 -2.73
CA SER A 146 -19.82 2.85 -2.29
C SER A 146 -21.01 1.95 -2.62
N MET A 147 -20.93 1.12 -3.66
CA MET A 147 -21.97 0.15 -4.04
C MET A 147 -21.74 -1.22 -3.40
N ALA A 148 -20.49 -1.58 -3.11
CA ALA A 148 -20.16 -2.80 -2.35
C ALA A 148 -20.52 -2.67 -0.85
N ALA A 149 -20.29 -1.51 -0.24
CA ALA A 149 -20.56 -1.25 1.18
C ALA A 149 -22.02 -1.52 1.61
N PRO A 150 -23.07 -1.09 0.89
CA PRO A 150 -24.45 -1.39 1.26
C PRO A 150 -24.80 -2.88 1.12
N GLN A 151 -24.15 -3.64 0.24
CA GLN A 151 -24.33 -5.10 0.17
C GLN A 151 -23.89 -5.76 1.48
N VAL A 152 -22.68 -5.44 1.95
CA VAL A 152 -22.15 -5.94 3.23
C VAL A 152 -23.02 -5.46 4.40
N SER A 153 -23.46 -4.21 4.39
CA SER A 153 -24.34 -3.65 5.43
C SER A 153 -25.68 -4.38 5.50
N GLY A 154 -26.29 -4.70 4.35
CA GLY A 154 -27.52 -5.48 4.26
C GLY A 154 -27.35 -6.91 4.77
N LEU A 155 -26.24 -7.57 4.42
CA LEU A 155 -25.90 -8.90 4.94
C LEU A 155 -25.68 -8.89 6.46
N ALA A 156 -25.01 -7.87 7.00
CA ALA A 156 -24.87 -7.69 8.43
C ALA A 156 -26.22 -7.45 9.13
N ALA A 157 -27.11 -6.66 8.54
CA ALA A 157 -28.46 -6.45 9.06
C ALA A 157 -29.29 -7.75 9.08
N LEU A 158 -29.22 -8.56 8.00
CA LEU A 158 -29.81 -9.89 7.97
C LEU A 158 -29.25 -10.78 9.09
N TYR A 159 -27.94 -10.70 9.32
CA TYR A 159 -27.27 -11.41 10.40
C TYR A 159 -27.84 -11.04 11.77
N PHE A 160 -27.99 -9.73 12.04
CA PHE A 160 -28.60 -9.26 13.29
C PHE A 160 -30.06 -9.68 13.43
N GLY A 161 -30.79 -9.87 12.33
CA GLY A 161 -32.13 -10.46 12.36
C GLY A 161 -32.15 -11.90 12.88
N VAL A 162 -31.15 -12.71 12.52
CA VAL A 162 -31.01 -14.11 12.96
C VAL A 162 -30.33 -14.22 14.33
N HIS A 163 -29.38 -13.33 14.61
CA HIS A 163 -28.51 -13.34 15.79
C HIS A 163 -28.49 -11.96 16.49
N PRO A 164 -29.61 -11.49 17.07
CA PRO A 164 -29.77 -10.11 17.54
C PRO A 164 -28.89 -9.72 18.75
N LYS A 165 -28.24 -10.69 19.39
CA LYS A 165 -27.37 -10.46 20.55
C LYS A 165 -25.88 -10.57 20.22
N TRP A 166 -25.53 -10.88 18.97
CA TRP A 166 -24.14 -10.95 18.57
C TRP A 166 -23.52 -9.55 18.55
N SER A 167 -22.23 -9.48 18.86
CA SER A 167 -21.47 -8.25 18.71
C SER A 167 -21.27 -7.92 17.23
N PRO A 168 -21.00 -6.65 16.87
CA PRO A 168 -20.57 -6.29 15.52
C PRO A 168 -19.34 -7.08 15.06
N MET A 169 -18.43 -7.42 15.98
CA MET A 169 -17.22 -8.15 15.68
C MET A 169 -17.46 -9.63 15.40
N ALA A 170 -18.41 -10.27 16.10
CA ALA A 170 -18.82 -11.64 15.79
C ALA A 170 -19.48 -11.73 14.40
N VAL A 171 -20.33 -10.76 14.04
CA VAL A 171 -20.94 -10.66 12.70
C VAL A 171 -19.86 -10.45 11.64
N LYS A 172 -18.95 -9.50 11.86
CA LYS A 172 -17.82 -9.23 10.97
C LYS A 172 -16.94 -10.46 10.78
N SER A 173 -16.65 -11.19 11.87
CA SER A 173 -15.89 -12.43 11.80
C SER A 173 -16.58 -13.50 10.98
N ALA A 174 -17.89 -13.65 11.10
CA ALA A 174 -18.63 -14.62 10.30
C ALA A 174 -18.50 -14.30 8.80
N LEU A 175 -18.70 -13.04 8.41
CA LEU A 175 -18.55 -12.58 7.03
C LEU A 175 -17.15 -12.82 6.47
N MET A 176 -16.11 -12.46 7.24
CA MET A 176 -14.71 -12.58 6.79
C MET A 176 -14.25 -14.03 6.70
N THR A 177 -14.54 -14.85 7.72
CA THR A 177 -13.95 -16.19 7.82
C THR A 177 -14.56 -17.22 6.87
N THR A 178 -15.72 -16.90 6.30
CA THR A 178 -16.42 -17.71 5.30
C THR A 178 -16.32 -17.12 3.89
N ALA A 179 -15.59 -16.02 3.72
CA ALA A 179 -15.39 -15.40 2.41
C ALA A 179 -14.59 -16.33 1.48
N VAL A 180 -14.78 -16.15 0.17
CA VAL A 180 -14.13 -16.92 -0.87
C VAL A 180 -13.11 -16.07 -1.62
N ASP A 181 -11.94 -16.62 -1.90
CA ASP A 181 -10.91 -15.89 -2.65
C ASP A 181 -11.45 -15.47 -4.02
N THR A 182 -11.19 -14.21 -4.37
CA THR A 182 -11.46 -13.67 -5.70
C THR A 182 -10.51 -14.26 -6.74
N ARG A 183 -10.74 -13.94 -8.00
CA ARG A 183 -9.99 -14.45 -9.15
C ARG A 183 -9.10 -13.36 -9.74
N THR A 184 -7.98 -13.79 -10.31
CA THR A 184 -7.18 -12.96 -11.21
C THR A 184 -7.83 -12.90 -12.59
N ALA A 185 -7.40 -11.96 -13.44
CA ALA A 185 -7.86 -11.88 -14.83
C ALA A 185 -7.59 -13.18 -15.63
N SER A 186 -6.56 -13.95 -15.25
CA SER A 186 -6.23 -15.26 -15.84
C SER A 186 -7.05 -16.43 -15.27
N GLY A 187 -7.93 -16.18 -14.30
CA GLY A 187 -8.77 -17.20 -13.65
C GLY A 187 -8.10 -17.94 -12.49
N GLY A 188 -6.86 -17.58 -12.13
CA GLY A 188 -6.20 -18.07 -10.94
C GLY A 188 -6.84 -17.53 -9.66
N THR A 189 -6.51 -18.14 -8.52
CA THR A 189 -6.87 -17.59 -7.20
C THR A 189 -6.09 -16.30 -6.96
N ASN A 190 -6.79 -15.24 -6.57
CA ASN A 190 -6.14 -14.01 -6.11
C ASN A 190 -5.52 -14.27 -4.72
N THR A 191 -4.26 -13.93 -4.54
CA THR A 191 -3.53 -14.07 -3.25
C THR A 191 -3.16 -12.72 -2.64
N ASP A 192 -3.58 -11.61 -3.27
CA ASP A 192 -3.35 -10.26 -2.79
C ASP A 192 -4.38 -9.91 -1.72
N VAL A 193 -3.96 -10.05 -0.46
CA VAL A 193 -4.78 -9.72 0.72
C VAL A 193 -5.01 -8.22 0.89
N TYR A 194 -4.13 -7.37 0.35
CA TYR A 194 -4.32 -5.93 0.34
C TYR A 194 -5.31 -5.48 -0.75
N ALA A 195 -5.63 -6.39 -1.67
CA ALA A 195 -6.68 -6.20 -2.66
C ALA A 195 -8.06 -6.68 -2.18
N GLN A 196 -8.15 -7.93 -1.71
CA GLN A 196 -9.43 -8.59 -1.45
C GLN A 196 -9.78 -8.73 0.03
N GLY A 197 -8.84 -8.44 0.94
CA GLY A 197 -8.96 -8.82 2.34
C GLY A 197 -9.08 -10.33 2.50
N SER A 198 -10.21 -10.77 3.08
CA SER A 198 -10.52 -12.19 3.27
C SER A 198 -11.10 -12.88 2.02
N GLY A 199 -11.45 -12.10 0.99
CA GLY A 199 -12.16 -12.57 -0.21
C GLY A 199 -13.55 -11.93 -0.35
N GLU A 200 -14.31 -12.37 -1.36
CA GLU A 200 -15.70 -11.97 -1.54
C GLU A 200 -16.61 -12.66 -0.52
N VAL A 201 -17.56 -11.89 0.03
CA VAL A 201 -18.57 -12.40 0.96
C VAL A 201 -19.40 -13.54 0.36
N ASP A 202 -19.62 -14.60 1.15
CA ASP A 202 -20.55 -15.69 0.82
C ASP A 202 -21.78 -15.60 1.74
N PRO A 203 -22.94 -15.14 1.23
CA PRO A 203 -24.17 -15.00 2.02
C PRO A 203 -24.70 -16.32 2.60
N THR A 204 -24.38 -17.46 2.00
CA THR A 204 -24.85 -18.77 2.46
C THR A 204 -23.94 -19.29 3.56
N ALA A 205 -22.62 -19.24 3.35
CA ALA A 205 -21.64 -19.75 4.29
C ALA A 205 -21.60 -18.92 5.58
N MET A 206 -21.82 -17.60 5.52
CA MET A 206 -21.71 -16.71 6.69
C MET A 206 -22.63 -17.11 7.86
N LEU A 207 -23.79 -17.73 7.59
CA LEU A 207 -24.75 -18.14 8.64
C LEU A 207 -24.29 -19.37 9.42
N ASN A 208 -23.26 -20.08 8.95
CA ASN A 208 -22.71 -21.26 9.61
C ASN A 208 -21.17 -21.17 9.74
N PRO A 209 -20.62 -20.11 10.36
CA PRO A 209 -19.19 -19.84 10.34
C PRO A 209 -18.38 -20.82 11.20
N GLY A 210 -19.03 -21.61 12.06
CA GLY A 210 -18.37 -22.58 12.94
C GLY A 210 -17.66 -21.95 14.14
N LEU A 211 -16.71 -21.04 13.91
CA LEU A 211 -16.00 -20.27 14.91
C LEU A 211 -16.01 -18.78 14.53
N VAL A 212 -15.93 -17.90 15.53
CA VAL A 212 -15.77 -16.45 15.33
C VAL A 212 -14.67 -15.88 16.22
N TYR A 213 -14.01 -14.81 15.74
CA TYR A 213 -13.10 -13.96 16.50
C TYR A 213 -13.88 -12.73 16.97
N ASP A 214 -14.22 -12.71 18.26
CA ASP A 214 -14.96 -11.60 18.87
C ASP A 214 -14.00 -10.64 19.58
N SER A 215 -14.28 -9.35 19.52
CA SER A 215 -13.55 -8.32 20.26
C SER A 215 -14.49 -7.24 20.76
N SER A 216 -14.18 -6.70 21.94
CA SER A 216 -14.96 -5.68 22.64
C SER A 216 -14.43 -4.27 22.36
N ASN A 217 -15.22 -3.25 22.72
CA ASN A 217 -14.76 -1.86 22.66
C ASN A 217 -13.47 -1.63 23.45
N ARG A 218 -13.30 -2.34 24.58
CA ARG A 218 -12.07 -2.25 25.39
C ARG A 218 -10.86 -2.79 24.64
N ASP A 219 -11.02 -3.83 23.82
CA ASP A 219 -9.93 -4.39 23.02
C ASP A 219 -9.51 -3.43 21.90
N TRP A 220 -10.47 -2.72 21.31
CA TRP A 220 -10.19 -1.68 20.31
C TRP A 220 -9.48 -0.46 20.90
N LEU A 221 -9.90 0.01 22.07
CA LEU A 221 -9.19 1.07 22.80
C LEU A 221 -7.74 0.65 23.12
N ALA A 222 -7.54 -0.59 23.57
CA ALA A 222 -6.21 -1.11 23.84
C ALA A 222 -5.33 -1.18 22.57
N TYR A 223 -5.94 -1.44 21.42
CA TYR A 223 -5.28 -1.44 20.12
C TYR A 223 -4.88 -0.02 19.67
N GLU A 224 -5.74 0.98 19.86
CA GLU A 224 -5.45 2.38 19.55
C GLU A 224 -4.30 2.92 20.43
N GLU A 225 -4.34 2.65 21.74
CA GLU A 225 -3.23 2.92 22.65
C GLU A 225 -1.94 2.23 22.19
N GLY A 226 -2.06 0.98 21.70
CA GLY A 226 -0.97 0.21 21.11
C GLY A 226 -0.36 0.81 19.84
N LEU A 227 -1.13 1.59 19.10
CA LEU A 227 -0.65 2.37 17.95
C LEU A 227 0.04 3.68 18.37
N GLY A 228 -0.10 4.06 19.65
CA GLY A 228 0.38 5.33 20.20
C GLY A 228 -0.67 6.44 20.20
N ILE A 229 -1.95 6.11 20.02
CA ILE A 229 -3.06 7.06 20.09
C ILE A 229 -3.55 7.09 21.54
N ASP A 230 -3.37 8.22 22.23
CA ASP A 230 -3.90 8.41 23.59
C ASP A 230 -5.43 8.51 23.53
N THR A 231 -6.11 7.50 24.07
CA THR A 231 -7.57 7.44 24.11
C THR A 231 -8.15 8.13 25.36
N GLY A 232 -7.30 8.47 26.34
CA GLY A 232 -7.72 9.00 27.64
C GLY A 232 -8.47 7.99 28.52
N THR A 233 -8.55 6.70 28.13
CA THR A 233 -9.36 5.69 28.83
C THR A 233 -8.60 4.93 29.92
N GLY A 234 -7.26 5.02 29.94
CA GLY A 234 -6.39 4.29 30.88
C GLY A 234 -6.35 2.77 30.63
N VAL A 235 -6.83 2.31 29.47
CA VAL A 235 -6.69 0.91 29.05
C VAL A 235 -5.23 0.64 28.72
N ALA A 236 -4.70 -0.50 29.18
CA ALA A 236 -3.32 -0.87 28.88
C ALA A 236 -3.16 -1.17 27.37
N PRO A 237 -2.13 -0.64 26.70
CA PRO A 237 -1.91 -0.89 25.28
C PRO A 237 -1.64 -2.37 25.01
N VAL A 238 -2.13 -2.87 23.87
CA VAL A 238 -1.72 -4.17 23.32
C VAL A 238 -0.90 -3.96 22.07
N ALA A 239 -0.01 -4.89 21.73
CA ALA A 239 0.62 -4.82 20.41
C ALA A 239 -0.47 -4.91 19.33
N PRO A 240 -0.52 -3.98 18.34
CA PRO A 240 -1.65 -3.88 17.42
C PRO A 240 -2.05 -5.19 16.70
N SER A 241 -1.07 -6.01 16.31
CA SER A 241 -1.32 -7.32 15.67
C SER A 241 -1.91 -8.40 16.62
N ASP A 242 -1.92 -8.16 17.93
CA ASP A 242 -2.54 -9.04 18.94
C ASP A 242 -4.02 -8.74 19.18
N LEU A 243 -4.60 -7.74 18.50
CA LEU A 243 -6.06 -7.56 18.45
C LEU A 243 -6.71 -8.87 17.99
N ASN A 244 -7.77 -9.29 18.68
CA ASN A 244 -8.50 -10.50 18.33
C ASN A 244 -9.36 -10.29 17.08
N TYR A 245 -8.72 -10.37 15.92
CA TYR A 245 -9.30 -10.04 14.63
C TYR A 245 -9.30 -11.24 13.68
N PRO A 246 -10.25 -11.33 12.70
CA PRO A 246 -10.35 -12.46 11.79
C PRO A 246 -9.24 -12.56 10.72
N SER A 247 -8.32 -11.59 10.69
CA SER A 247 -7.09 -11.64 9.89
C SER A 247 -5.86 -11.48 10.78
N ILE A 248 -4.70 -11.86 10.24
CA ILE A 248 -3.42 -11.82 10.94
C ILE A 248 -2.46 -10.97 10.12
N SER A 249 -2.02 -9.84 10.67
CA SER A 249 -0.94 -9.06 10.09
C SER A 249 0.21 -8.94 11.07
N VAL A 250 1.44 -9.10 10.59
CA VAL A 250 2.65 -8.74 11.32
C VAL A 250 3.47 -7.85 10.40
N ASP A 251 3.35 -6.54 10.61
CA ASP A 251 4.00 -5.47 9.86
C ASP A 251 5.53 -5.58 9.90
N ARG A 252 6.08 -6.04 11.03
CA ARG A 252 7.52 -6.20 11.23
C ARG A 252 7.80 -7.43 12.08
N LEU A 253 8.32 -8.49 11.45
CA LEU A 253 8.73 -9.71 12.14
C LEU A 253 10.25 -9.82 12.25
N LEU A 254 10.78 -9.71 13.48
CA LEU A 254 12.17 -10.00 13.81
C LEU A 254 12.35 -11.45 14.25
N GLY A 255 12.71 -12.32 13.30
CA GLY A 255 12.99 -13.73 13.55
C GLY A 255 11.74 -14.56 13.84
N SER A 256 11.17 -14.46 15.04
CA SER A 256 9.98 -15.22 15.46
C SER A 256 9.06 -14.40 16.36
N ARG A 257 7.75 -14.61 16.24
CA ARG A 257 6.73 -14.02 17.11
C ARG A 257 5.60 -14.99 17.35
N THR A 258 5.06 -14.99 18.57
CA THR A 258 3.82 -15.69 18.90
C THR A 258 2.69 -14.68 19.09
N LEU A 259 1.64 -14.82 18.31
CA LEU A 259 0.39 -14.06 18.43
C LEU A 259 -0.63 -14.86 19.22
N THR A 260 -1.53 -14.18 19.93
CA THR A 260 -2.68 -14.85 20.58
C THR A 260 -3.99 -14.51 19.88
N ARG A 261 -4.84 -15.51 19.68
CA ARG A 261 -6.23 -15.34 19.26
C ARG A 261 -7.17 -16.07 20.20
N THR A 262 -8.39 -15.57 20.34
CA THR A 262 -9.47 -16.22 21.07
C THR A 262 -10.60 -16.52 20.10
N LEU A 263 -10.94 -17.81 19.96
CA LEU A 263 -12.04 -18.25 19.11
C LEU A 263 -13.24 -18.62 19.97
N THR A 264 -14.43 -18.19 19.55
CA THR A 264 -15.71 -18.56 20.15
C THR A 264 -16.45 -19.51 19.23
N ALA A 265 -16.87 -20.66 19.74
CA ALA A 265 -17.61 -21.65 18.96
C ALA A 265 -19.08 -21.25 18.83
N VAL A 266 -19.62 -21.27 17.60
CA VAL A 266 -21.04 -21.01 17.35
C VAL A 266 -21.87 -22.29 17.39
N ARG A 267 -21.19 -23.45 17.38
CA ARG A 267 -21.77 -24.78 17.51
C ARG A 267 -20.75 -25.76 18.13
N PRO A 268 -21.19 -26.89 18.72
CA PRO A 268 -20.28 -27.97 19.11
C PRO A 268 -19.47 -28.48 17.91
N GLY A 269 -18.23 -28.90 18.14
CA GLY A 269 -17.40 -29.45 17.08
C GLY A 269 -15.93 -29.62 17.44
N VAL A 270 -15.22 -30.29 16.55
CA VAL A 270 -13.75 -30.41 16.58
C VAL A 270 -13.20 -29.66 15.37
N TYR A 271 -12.25 -28.77 15.62
CA TYR A 271 -11.66 -27.89 14.61
C TYR A 271 -10.15 -28.08 14.60
N ARG A 272 -9.57 -28.29 13.42
CA ARG A 272 -8.13 -28.51 13.25
C ARG A 272 -7.50 -27.36 12.47
N ALA A 273 -6.42 -26.81 12.98
CA ALA A 273 -5.68 -25.74 12.31
C ALA A 273 -4.84 -26.28 11.17
N SER A 274 -4.84 -25.57 10.05
CA SER A 274 -3.89 -25.69 8.94
C SER A 274 -3.36 -24.29 8.61
N VAL A 275 -2.05 -24.15 8.40
CA VAL A 275 -1.43 -22.87 8.06
C VAL A 275 -0.61 -23.03 6.79
N GLU A 276 -0.83 -22.12 5.86
CA GLU A 276 -0.04 -21.99 4.62
C GLU A 276 0.59 -20.59 4.62
N LEU A 277 1.91 -20.53 4.74
CA LEU A 277 2.67 -19.27 4.71
C LEU A 277 4.08 -19.53 4.16
N PRO A 278 4.32 -19.29 2.86
CA PRO A 278 5.60 -19.60 2.21
C PRO A 278 6.79 -18.93 2.90
N GLY A 279 7.92 -19.62 3.04
CA GLY A 279 9.11 -19.04 3.67
C GLY A 279 9.02 -18.82 5.19
N PHE A 280 7.98 -19.32 5.84
CA PHE A 280 7.83 -19.34 7.30
C PHE A 280 7.55 -20.75 7.83
N ARG A 281 8.01 -21.01 9.04
CA ARG A 281 7.49 -22.08 9.90
C ARG A 281 6.38 -21.48 10.75
N ALA A 282 5.17 -22.01 10.62
CA ALA A 282 4.03 -21.63 11.44
C ALA A 282 3.62 -22.78 12.38
N GLU A 283 3.43 -22.47 13.66
CA GLU A 283 2.94 -23.42 14.66
C GLU A 283 1.68 -22.87 15.35
N VAL A 284 0.66 -23.70 15.53
CA VAL A 284 -0.57 -23.33 16.25
C VAL A 284 -0.73 -24.22 17.48
N LYS A 285 -0.91 -23.60 18.66
CA LYS A 285 -1.03 -24.31 19.95
C LYS A 285 -2.24 -23.79 20.74
N PRO A 286 -3.23 -24.64 21.07
CA PRO A 286 -3.42 -26.01 20.56
C PRO A 286 -3.79 -26.02 19.06
N SER A 287 -3.32 -27.02 18.31
CA SER A 287 -3.65 -27.20 16.88
C SER A 287 -5.02 -27.85 16.64
N THR A 288 -5.69 -28.32 17.70
CA THR A 288 -7.04 -28.88 17.65
C THR A 288 -7.87 -28.30 18.78
N LEU A 289 -9.00 -27.69 18.43
CA LEU A 289 -9.99 -27.18 19.36
C LEU A 289 -11.17 -28.14 19.46
N ARG A 290 -11.69 -28.33 20.67
CA ARG A 290 -12.82 -29.22 20.93
C ARG A 290 -13.84 -28.45 21.77
N PHE A 291 -15.03 -28.28 21.19
CA PHE A 291 -16.14 -27.59 21.81
C PHE A 291 -17.33 -28.53 21.94
N THR A 292 -17.94 -28.57 23.12
CA THR A 292 -19.12 -29.39 23.42
C THR A 292 -20.42 -28.59 23.30
N ARG A 293 -20.36 -27.25 23.29
CA ARG A 293 -21.51 -26.36 23.14
C ARG A 293 -21.14 -25.03 22.50
N ALA A 294 -22.12 -24.34 21.94
CA ALA A 294 -21.98 -22.95 21.49
C ALA A 294 -21.63 -22.00 22.66
N GLY A 295 -20.90 -20.93 22.34
CA GLY A 295 -20.43 -19.91 23.28
C GLY A 295 -19.20 -20.30 24.10
N GLN A 296 -18.65 -21.51 23.93
CA GLN A 296 -17.35 -21.84 24.52
C GLN A 296 -16.24 -21.12 23.77
N THR A 297 -15.23 -20.66 24.51
CA THR A 297 -14.07 -19.97 23.95
C THR A 297 -12.79 -20.79 24.13
N ALA A 298 -11.83 -20.60 23.23
CA ALA A 298 -10.49 -21.16 23.37
C ALA A 298 -9.44 -20.14 22.91
N LYS A 299 -8.38 -20.00 23.71
CA LYS A 299 -7.19 -19.23 23.34
C LYS A 299 -6.22 -20.11 22.55
N VAL A 300 -5.64 -19.56 21.51
CA VAL A 300 -4.64 -20.21 20.66
C VAL A 300 -3.43 -19.29 20.48
N GLY A 301 -2.24 -19.88 20.60
CA GLY A 301 -0.98 -19.25 20.23
C GLY A 301 -0.62 -19.61 18.79
N ILE A 302 -0.24 -18.61 17.99
CA ILE A 302 0.18 -18.76 16.60
C ILE A 302 1.62 -18.23 16.51
N THR A 303 2.58 -19.14 16.44
CA THR A 303 4.00 -18.81 16.34
C THR A 303 4.42 -18.79 14.87
N LEU A 304 4.93 -17.66 14.41
CA LEU A 304 5.45 -17.44 13.07
C LEU A 304 6.96 -17.23 13.17
N THR A 305 7.73 -18.12 12.53
CA THR A 305 9.18 -18.07 12.52
C THR A 305 9.68 -17.99 11.09
N ARG A 306 10.44 -16.94 10.78
CA ARG A 306 11.05 -16.75 9.47
C ARG A 306 12.00 -17.90 9.15
N THR A 307 11.92 -18.41 7.92
CA THR A 307 12.87 -19.41 7.40
C THR A 307 13.60 -18.87 6.17
N THR A 308 12.98 -18.91 5.00
CA THR A 308 13.56 -18.46 3.72
C THR A 308 12.92 -17.19 3.16
N ALA A 309 11.89 -16.64 3.82
CA ALA A 309 11.26 -15.40 3.36
C ALA A 309 12.27 -14.25 3.29
N VAL A 310 12.22 -13.49 2.19
CA VAL A 310 13.12 -12.35 1.94
C VAL A 310 12.71 -11.17 2.80
N SER A 311 13.67 -10.47 3.41
CA SER A 311 13.40 -9.30 4.26
C SER A 311 12.69 -8.21 3.46
N ASP A 312 11.84 -7.44 4.12
CA ASP A 312 11.14 -6.28 3.57
C ASP A 312 10.15 -6.59 2.43
N ILE A 313 10.02 -7.86 2.04
CA ILE A 313 9.02 -8.33 1.09
C ILE A 313 7.86 -8.96 1.87
N PRO A 314 6.66 -8.36 1.84
CA PRO A 314 5.48 -8.96 2.47
C PRO A 314 5.19 -10.34 1.89
N VAL A 315 4.89 -11.30 2.76
CA VAL A 315 4.47 -12.65 2.36
C VAL A 315 3.04 -12.90 2.84
N THR A 316 2.18 -13.34 1.92
CA THR A 316 0.78 -13.65 2.20
C THR A 316 0.55 -15.15 2.35
N GLY A 317 -0.50 -15.49 3.10
CA GLY A 317 -0.85 -16.87 3.41
C GLY A 317 -2.22 -16.95 4.08
N SER A 318 -2.53 -18.09 4.70
CA SER A 318 -3.77 -18.24 5.48
C SER A 318 -3.64 -19.22 6.64
N LEU A 319 -4.43 -18.99 7.68
CA LEU A 319 -4.75 -19.96 8.74
C LEU A 319 -6.19 -20.41 8.55
N THR A 320 -6.42 -21.71 8.49
CA THR A 320 -7.76 -22.29 8.33
C THR A 320 -8.05 -23.27 9.44
N TRP A 321 -9.19 -23.10 10.13
CA TRP A 321 -9.75 -24.11 11.01
C TRP A 321 -10.75 -24.97 10.27
N VAL A 322 -10.42 -26.25 10.10
CA VAL A 322 -11.29 -27.21 9.42
C VAL A 322 -12.13 -27.97 10.44
N GLY A 323 -13.45 -27.86 10.32
CA GLY A 323 -14.44 -28.57 11.11
C GLY A 323 -15.17 -29.66 10.31
N SER A 324 -16.06 -30.40 10.97
CA SER A 324 -16.93 -31.37 10.31
C SER A 324 -17.99 -30.71 9.42
N GLY A 325 -18.44 -31.40 8.36
CA GLY A 325 -19.53 -30.92 7.51
C GLY A 325 -19.15 -29.69 6.69
N HIS A 326 -17.97 -29.71 6.07
CA HIS A 326 -17.44 -28.64 5.19
C HIS A 326 -17.24 -27.27 5.85
N VAL A 327 -17.29 -27.17 7.18
CA VAL A 327 -16.98 -25.91 7.86
C VAL A 327 -15.49 -25.59 7.76
N SER A 328 -15.21 -24.41 7.26
CA SER A 328 -13.89 -23.84 7.09
C SER A 328 -13.90 -22.42 7.65
N VAL A 329 -12.99 -22.12 8.58
CA VAL A 329 -12.85 -20.79 9.20
C VAL A 329 -11.49 -20.26 8.78
N ARG A 330 -11.46 -19.49 7.69
CA ARG A 330 -10.21 -19.01 7.07
C ARG A 330 -9.88 -17.60 7.54
N SER A 331 -8.61 -17.37 7.83
CA SER A 331 -8.04 -16.07 8.20
C SER A 331 -6.86 -15.78 7.28
N PRO A 332 -6.89 -14.70 6.48
CA PRO A 332 -5.72 -14.31 5.69
C PRO A 332 -4.58 -13.88 6.63
N ILE A 333 -3.35 -14.20 6.24
CA ILE A 333 -2.12 -13.84 6.93
C ILE A 333 -1.28 -12.95 6.01
N VAL A 334 -0.70 -11.89 6.55
CA VAL A 334 0.43 -11.19 5.94
C VAL A 334 1.54 -10.97 6.97
N VAL A 335 2.77 -11.25 6.57
CA VAL A 335 3.95 -11.03 7.42
C VAL A 335 5.03 -10.36 6.59
N THR A 336 5.57 -9.26 7.10
CA THR A 336 6.76 -8.63 6.52
C THR A 336 7.95 -8.94 7.43
N PRO A 337 8.85 -9.87 7.03
CA PRO A 337 10.03 -10.18 7.80
C PRO A 337 11.03 -9.02 7.76
N GLN A 338 11.66 -8.76 8.89
CA GLN A 338 12.70 -7.75 9.03
C GLN A 338 14.02 -8.44 9.38
N SER A 339 15.09 -8.01 8.73
CA SER A 339 16.44 -8.48 9.06
C SER A 339 16.95 -7.87 10.36
N LEU A 340 16.56 -6.64 10.66
CA LEU A 340 16.84 -5.90 11.90
C LEU A 340 15.95 -4.66 12.00
N LEU A 341 15.98 -4.02 13.16
CA LEU A 341 15.50 -2.65 13.37
C LEU A 341 16.65 -1.80 13.91
N ALA A 342 16.89 -0.66 13.27
CA ALA A 342 17.88 0.33 13.67
C ALA A 342 17.35 1.74 13.35
N PRO A 343 17.82 2.78 14.06
CA PRO A 343 17.52 4.15 13.68
C PRO A 343 18.08 4.45 12.28
N GLY A 344 17.35 5.23 11.48
CA GLY A 344 17.85 5.62 10.15
C GLY A 344 18.99 6.65 10.22
N ARG A 345 19.00 7.47 11.27
CA ARG A 345 19.98 8.53 11.51
C ARG A 345 20.28 8.64 13.01
N VAL A 346 21.53 8.93 13.34
CA VAL A 346 21.98 9.37 14.66
C VAL A 346 22.96 10.54 14.50
N ASP A 347 22.99 11.44 15.46
CA ASP A 347 23.84 12.62 15.42
C ASP A 347 25.12 12.46 16.26
N GLY A 348 26.21 13.03 15.77
CA GLY A 348 27.49 13.19 16.45
C GLY A 348 28.06 14.59 16.22
N SER A 349 29.00 15.01 17.07
CA SER A 349 29.59 16.35 17.01
C SER A 349 31.11 16.36 17.20
N GLY A 350 31.78 17.32 16.56
CA GLY A 350 33.21 17.56 16.69
C GLY A 350 34.10 16.70 15.79
N SER A 351 35.38 17.05 15.73
CA SER A 351 36.34 16.41 14.80
C SER A 351 36.70 14.96 15.14
N ALA A 352 36.43 14.52 16.38
CA ALA A 352 36.53 13.15 16.84
C ALA A 352 35.52 12.87 17.95
N GLY A 353 34.91 11.68 17.94
CA GLY A 353 33.88 11.32 18.90
C GLY A 353 33.31 9.92 18.68
N SER A 354 32.28 9.58 19.45
CA SER A 354 31.54 8.33 19.29
C SER A 354 30.06 8.49 19.63
N VAL A 355 29.20 7.75 18.95
CA VAL A 355 27.76 7.68 19.23
C VAL A 355 27.33 6.22 19.35
N SER A 356 26.51 5.91 20.35
CA SER A 356 25.96 4.56 20.55
C SER A 356 24.45 4.57 20.41
N TYR A 357 23.92 3.56 19.72
CA TYR A 357 22.48 3.41 19.51
C TYR A 357 22.08 1.93 19.53
N SER A 358 20.78 1.68 19.70
CA SER A 358 20.25 0.32 19.84
C SER A 358 19.88 -0.27 18.48
N VAL A 359 20.33 -1.50 18.21
CA VAL A 359 19.92 -2.30 17.05
C VAL A 359 19.24 -3.57 17.53
N THR A 360 18.07 -3.90 16.97
CA THR A 360 17.33 -5.12 17.27
C THR A 360 17.42 -6.07 16.08
N PRO A 361 18.19 -7.16 16.15
CA PRO A 361 18.40 -8.05 15.02
C PRO A 361 17.22 -9.01 14.83
N GLY A 362 16.98 -9.43 13.60
CA GLY A 362 16.06 -10.50 13.20
C GLY A 362 16.75 -11.84 12.97
N THR A 363 18.08 -11.88 13.02
CA THR A 363 18.93 -13.06 12.80
C THR A 363 19.91 -13.26 13.96
N GLU A 364 20.54 -14.43 14.05
CA GLU A 364 21.56 -14.74 15.07
C GLU A 364 22.97 -14.26 14.71
N LYS A 365 23.18 -13.89 13.44
CA LYS A 365 24.45 -13.38 12.93
C LYS A 365 24.15 -12.14 12.11
N LEU A 366 24.90 -11.07 12.41
CA LEU A 366 24.87 -9.82 11.68
C LEU A 366 26.30 -9.43 11.30
N THR A 367 26.45 -8.77 10.15
CA THR A 367 27.70 -8.10 9.77
C THR A 367 27.41 -6.63 9.62
N LEU A 368 28.25 -5.81 10.25
CA LEU A 368 28.20 -4.35 10.19
C LEU A 368 29.44 -3.86 9.44
N THR A 369 29.24 -2.94 8.51
CA THR A 369 30.29 -2.33 7.69
C THR A 369 30.31 -0.84 7.97
N ALA A 370 31.46 -0.34 8.40
CA ALA A 370 31.69 1.09 8.55
C ALA A 370 32.06 1.72 7.20
N TYR A 371 31.41 2.83 6.85
CA TYR A 371 31.79 3.70 5.77
C TYR A 371 32.22 5.04 6.36
N ALA A 372 33.40 5.51 5.95
CA ALA A 372 34.00 6.72 6.47
C ALA A 372 33.17 7.97 6.13
N PRO A 373 33.36 9.07 6.90
CA PRO A 373 32.58 10.27 6.72
C PRO A 373 32.86 10.89 5.34
N VAL A 374 31.81 11.33 4.66
CA VAL A 374 31.88 12.05 3.39
C VAL A 374 31.28 13.44 3.58
N ALA A 375 31.93 14.44 3.01
CA ALA A 375 31.38 15.79 2.85
C ALA A 375 31.40 16.14 1.36
N GLY A 376 30.23 16.29 0.76
CA GLY A 376 30.09 16.74 -0.62
C GLY A 376 30.57 18.18 -0.78
N ALA A 377 30.98 18.55 -2.00
CA ALA A 377 31.32 19.93 -2.29
C ALA A 377 30.07 20.83 -2.18
N PRO A 378 30.14 21.96 -1.45
CA PRO A 378 29.01 22.87 -1.34
C PRO A 378 28.72 23.56 -2.68
N VAL A 379 27.44 23.72 -3.00
CA VAL A 379 26.94 24.43 -4.18
C VAL A 379 26.15 25.63 -3.70
N ARG A 380 26.46 26.82 -4.22
CA ARG A 380 25.71 28.05 -3.90
C ARG A 380 24.46 28.16 -4.77
N GLY A 381 23.37 28.64 -4.16
CA GLY A 381 22.13 28.96 -4.86
C GLY A 381 21.47 30.22 -4.28
N GLU A 382 20.44 30.69 -4.98
CA GLU A 382 19.69 31.89 -4.62
C GLU A 382 18.23 31.77 -5.05
N LEU A 383 17.30 32.05 -4.14
CA LEU A 383 15.88 32.19 -4.42
C LEU A 383 15.52 33.68 -4.36
N SER A 384 15.04 34.22 -5.46
CA SER A 384 14.67 35.63 -5.60
C SER A 384 13.51 35.79 -6.57
N ASN A 385 13.01 37.02 -6.72
CA ASN A 385 12.00 37.32 -7.75
C ASN A 385 12.48 36.99 -9.17
N GLU A 386 13.80 36.92 -9.41
CA GLU A 386 14.38 36.59 -10.71
C GLU A 386 14.51 35.07 -10.92
N THR A 387 14.91 34.32 -9.88
CA THR A 387 15.15 32.88 -9.97
C THR A 387 13.93 32.03 -9.63
N GLY A 388 12.92 32.62 -8.99
CA GLY A 388 11.72 31.92 -8.54
C GLY A 388 11.88 31.28 -7.15
N ASN A 389 10.77 30.79 -6.60
CA ASN A 389 10.65 30.23 -5.24
C ASN A 389 11.23 28.82 -5.10
N ALA A 390 11.76 28.25 -6.17
CA ALA A 390 12.43 26.96 -6.17
C ALA A 390 13.60 26.97 -7.16
N GLN A 391 14.68 26.29 -6.80
CA GLN A 391 15.84 26.07 -7.64
C GLN A 391 16.19 24.58 -7.69
N ASP A 392 16.26 24.04 -8.90
CA ASP A 392 16.55 22.63 -9.14
C ASP A 392 18.05 22.38 -9.41
N PHE A 393 18.55 21.31 -8.81
CA PHE A 393 19.90 20.78 -9.03
C PHE A 393 19.80 19.32 -9.46
N VAL A 394 20.58 18.92 -10.46
CA VAL A 394 20.65 17.51 -10.88
C VAL A 394 21.88 16.86 -10.26
N LEU A 395 21.65 15.90 -9.37
CA LEU A 395 22.70 15.08 -8.78
C LEU A 395 22.79 13.74 -9.50
N THR A 396 24.01 13.31 -9.85
CA THR A 396 24.27 11.95 -10.30
C THR A 396 24.85 11.14 -9.14
N VAL A 397 24.14 10.11 -8.71
CA VAL A 397 24.56 9.16 -7.69
C VAL A 397 25.36 8.04 -8.35
N PRO A 398 26.64 7.85 -8.00
CA PRO A 398 27.49 6.80 -8.57
C PRO A 398 27.01 5.38 -8.26
N GLU A 399 27.51 4.41 -9.04
CA GLU A 399 27.39 3.00 -8.64
C GLU A 399 28.14 2.75 -7.32
N GLY A 400 27.64 1.80 -6.53
CA GLY A 400 28.24 1.45 -5.25
C GLY A 400 27.88 2.38 -4.07
N SER A 401 27.19 3.50 -4.32
CA SER A 401 26.58 4.32 -3.27
C SER A 401 25.64 3.50 -2.38
N LYS A 402 25.59 3.86 -1.11
CA LYS A 402 24.82 3.15 -0.06
C LYS A 402 23.72 4.02 0.50
N ALA A 403 24.05 5.25 0.85
CA ALA A 403 23.15 6.19 1.49
C ALA A 403 23.51 7.62 1.09
N GLY A 404 22.61 8.56 1.37
CA GLY A 404 22.83 9.97 1.11
C GLY A 404 22.21 10.83 2.20
N GLU A 405 22.89 11.91 2.54
CA GLU A 405 22.34 12.97 3.37
C GLU A 405 22.51 14.30 2.65
N PHE A 406 21.42 15.06 2.57
CA PHE A 406 21.33 16.27 1.78
C PHE A 406 20.99 17.42 2.70
N PHE A 407 21.66 18.55 2.54
CA PHE A 407 21.51 19.73 3.38
C PHE A 407 21.34 20.96 2.50
N ALA A 408 20.36 21.81 2.82
CA ALA A 408 20.26 23.16 2.30
C ALA A 408 20.23 24.12 3.48
N THR A 409 21.25 24.96 3.59
CA THR A 409 21.40 25.93 4.69
C THR A 409 21.29 27.34 4.15
N GLY A 410 20.39 28.15 4.71
CA GLY A 410 20.34 29.60 4.41
C GLY A 410 21.60 30.31 4.88
N ASP A 411 21.99 31.38 4.20
CA ASP A 411 23.12 32.22 4.64
C ASP A 411 22.71 33.10 5.85
N ASP A 412 21.43 33.50 5.94
CA ASP A 412 20.85 34.17 7.11
C ASP A 412 20.19 33.14 8.05
N PRO A 413 20.46 33.17 9.37
CA PRO A 413 19.80 32.32 10.36
C PRO A 413 18.26 32.37 10.36
N ASP A 414 17.67 33.48 9.91
CA ASP A 414 16.22 33.65 9.81
C ASP A 414 15.64 33.07 8.50
N ASP A 415 16.48 32.81 7.50
CA ASP A 415 16.07 32.17 6.25
C ASP A 415 15.71 30.71 6.50
N LYS A 416 14.54 30.29 6.02
CA LYS A 416 14.06 28.90 6.07
C LYS A 416 13.79 28.36 4.68
N LEU A 417 14.10 27.09 4.50
CA LEU A 417 14.06 26.38 3.24
C LEU A 417 13.31 25.06 3.40
N TYR A 418 12.75 24.59 2.31
CA TYR A 418 12.45 23.18 2.10
C TYR A 418 13.49 22.58 1.16
N LEU A 419 13.76 21.31 1.34
CA LEU A 419 14.57 20.49 0.46
C LEU A 419 13.71 19.34 -0.05
N MET A 420 13.73 19.11 -1.35
CA MET A 420 13.06 17.98 -1.98
C MET A 420 14.06 17.15 -2.78
N VAL A 421 14.01 15.84 -2.65
CA VAL A 421 14.87 14.91 -3.42
C VAL A 421 13.99 13.90 -4.15
N VAL A 422 14.08 13.88 -5.48
CA VAL A 422 13.23 13.05 -6.35
C VAL A 422 14.10 12.25 -7.32
N PRO A 423 13.97 10.90 -7.37
CA PRO A 423 14.66 10.11 -8.39
C PRO A 423 14.10 10.43 -9.79
N LEU A 424 14.99 10.47 -10.79
CA LEU A 424 14.63 10.79 -12.18
C LEU A 424 14.69 9.54 -13.06
N ARG A 425 13.80 9.47 -14.05
CA ARG A 425 13.87 8.53 -15.17
C ARG A 425 15.01 8.92 -16.12
N GLU A 426 15.34 8.02 -17.04
CA GLU A 426 16.34 8.28 -18.09
C GLU A 426 16.00 9.50 -18.96
N ASP A 427 14.70 9.75 -19.19
CA ASP A 427 14.19 10.91 -19.92
C ASP A 427 14.18 12.21 -19.11
N GLY A 428 14.62 12.17 -17.84
CA GLY A 428 14.66 13.30 -16.92
C GLY A 428 13.34 13.60 -16.20
N SER A 429 12.27 12.83 -16.43
CA SER A 429 11.01 13.00 -15.71
C SER A 429 11.10 12.46 -14.27
N PRO A 430 10.42 13.08 -13.29
CA PRO A 430 10.41 12.61 -11.91
C PRO A 430 9.68 11.26 -11.78
N LEU A 431 10.25 10.35 -11.01
CA LEU A 431 9.58 9.13 -10.54
C LEU A 431 8.69 9.46 -9.33
N ASP A 432 7.63 8.69 -9.14
CA ASP A 432 6.81 8.78 -7.92
C ASP A 432 7.65 8.39 -6.68
N GLY A 433 7.40 9.05 -5.55
CA GLY A 433 8.06 8.75 -4.26
C GLY A 433 9.24 9.65 -3.89
N GLY A 434 9.21 10.94 -4.25
CA GLY A 434 10.15 11.94 -3.74
C GLY A 434 10.02 12.17 -2.22
N GLN A 435 11.09 12.69 -1.61
CA GLN A 435 11.10 13.07 -0.20
C GLN A 435 11.13 14.59 -0.06
N LEU A 436 10.44 15.11 0.95
CA LEU A 436 10.38 16.53 1.30
C LEU A 436 10.80 16.70 2.76
N SER A 437 11.68 17.67 3.04
CA SER A 437 12.11 18.00 4.40
C SER A 437 11.05 18.79 5.16
N GLU A 438 11.32 19.06 6.44
CA GLU A 438 10.63 20.11 7.18
C GLU A 438 11.10 21.51 6.71
N TYR A 439 10.37 22.55 7.12
CA TYR A 439 10.69 23.95 6.82
C TYR A 439 11.57 24.57 7.89
N GLU A 440 12.87 24.65 7.61
CA GLU A 440 13.87 24.97 8.61
C GLU A 440 15.07 25.71 7.98
N HIS A 441 15.92 26.30 8.82
CA HIS A 441 17.08 27.06 8.36
C HIS A 441 18.12 26.16 7.68
N GLN A 442 18.34 24.98 8.25
CA GLN A 442 19.14 23.92 7.66
C GLN A 442 18.22 22.75 7.32
N ALA A 443 17.57 22.84 6.17
CA ALA A 443 16.70 21.78 5.66
C ALA A 443 17.53 20.54 5.34
N HIS A 444 17.07 19.37 5.79
CA HIS A 444 17.79 18.14 5.52
C HIS A 444 16.89 16.97 5.12
N ILE A 445 17.45 16.06 4.32
CA ILE A 445 16.87 14.77 3.96
C ILE A 445 17.92 13.68 4.15
N SER A 446 17.54 12.61 4.83
CA SER A 446 18.41 11.45 5.10
C SER A 446 17.84 10.22 4.41
N LEU A 447 18.57 9.69 3.41
CA LEU A 447 18.21 8.48 2.67
C LEU A 447 19.13 7.33 3.10
N THR A 448 18.61 6.42 3.92
CA THR A 448 19.34 5.23 4.42
C THR A 448 19.60 4.18 3.34
N THR A 449 18.98 4.33 2.17
CA THR A 449 19.26 3.53 0.99
C THR A 449 19.16 4.43 -0.22
N LEU A 450 20.28 4.64 -0.91
CA LEU A 450 20.37 5.50 -2.08
C LEU A 450 20.77 4.66 -3.30
N LYS A 451 19.86 4.57 -4.28
CA LYS A 451 20.13 3.82 -5.51
C LYS A 451 20.97 4.68 -6.47
N PRO A 452 21.89 4.08 -7.25
CA PRO A 452 22.58 4.77 -8.33
C PRO A 452 21.58 5.34 -9.35
N GLY A 453 21.91 6.48 -9.96
CA GLY A 453 21.05 7.15 -10.93
C GLY A 453 21.05 8.67 -10.81
N LYS A 454 20.13 9.33 -11.51
CA LYS A 454 19.97 10.78 -11.45
C LYS A 454 18.84 11.15 -10.50
N TYR A 455 19.03 12.24 -9.77
CA TYR A 455 18.06 12.79 -8.84
C TYR A 455 17.92 14.29 -9.10
N ALA A 456 16.70 14.80 -9.05
CA ALA A 456 16.44 16.21 -8.87
C ALA A 456 16.49 16.51 -7.37
N VAL A 457 17.28 17.51 -7.00
CA VAL A 457 17.37 18.06 -5.66
C VAL A 457 16.91 19.50 -5.75
N THR A 458 15.74 19.79 -5.20
CA THR A 458 15.11 21.10 -5.30
C THR A 458 15.18 21.79 -3.95
N VAL A 459 15.72 23.00 -3.93
CA VAL A 459 15.67 23.89 -2.76
C VAL A 459 14.58 24.92 -3.02
N MET A 460 13.67 25.11 -2.07
CA MET A 460 12.54 26.01 -2.25
C MET A 460 12.22 26.80 -0.99
N SER A 461 11.62 27.98 -1.17
CA SER A 461 11.01 28.76 -0.10
C SER A 461 9.57 28.26 0.13
N ALA A 462 8.78 28.94 0.97
CA ALA A 462 7.44 28.48 1.33
C ALA A 462 6.51 28.24 0.10
N TRP A 463 5.64 27.23 0.22
CA TRP A 463 4.82 26.58 -0.83
C TRP A 463 3.73 27.42 -1.53
N TYR A 464 3.82 28.75 -1.55
CA TYR A 464 2.87 29.58 -2.31
C TYR A 464 3.51 30.07 -3.61
N GLU A 465 3.11 29.46 -4.72
CA GLU A 465 3.38 30.02 -6.06
C GLU A 465 2.89 31.48 -6.10
N GLY A 466 3.80 32.40 -6.43
CA GLY A 466 3.47 33.82 -6.64
C GLY A 466 3.39 34.71 -5.39
N ALA A 467 3.75 34.21 -4.20
CA ALA A 467 3.98 35.11 -3.07
C ALA A 467 5.24 35.97 -3.34
N PRO A 468 5.17 37.31 -3.24
CA PRO A 468 6.35 38.15 -3.44
C PRO A 468 7.41 37.82 -2.39
N PHE A 469 8.67 37.65 -2.82
CA PHE A 469 9.79 37.52 -1.90
C PHE A 469 9.90 38.77 -1.04
N SER A 470 9.93 38.61 0.28
CA SER A 470 10.26 39.71 1.19
C SER A 470 11.73 40.11 1.09
N SER A 471 12.59 39.17 0.71
CA SER A 471 14.05 39.30 0.56
C SER A 471 14.61 38.12 -0.25
N ASP A 472 15.76 38.33 -0.89
CA ASP A 472 16.48 37.26 -1.58
C ASP A 472 17.07 36.28 -0.55
N ILE A 473 16.87 34.98 -0.77
CA ILE A 473 17.39 33.92 0.10
C ILE A 473 18.60 33.28 -0.57
N LYS A 474 19.78 33.51 -0.01
CA LYS A 474 21.01 32.84 -0.45
C LYS A 474 21.21 31.61 0.38
N PHE A 475 21.65 30.52 -0.26
CA PHE A 475 21.80 29.26 0.42
C PHE A 475 23.00 28.47 -0.09
N THR A 476 23.39 27.49 0.72
CA THR A 476 24.38 26.47 0.39
C THR A 476 23.71 25.10 0.40
N LEU A 477 23.75 24.42 -0.74
CA LEU A 477 23.34 23.03 -0.91
C LEU A 477 24.57 22.12 -0.79
N GLN A 478 24.44 21.04 -0.04
CA GLN A 478 25.46 20.00 0.10
C GLN A 478 24.82 18.62 0.03
N ALA A 479 25.45 17.71 -0.72
CA ALA A 479 25.01 16.32 -0.84
C ALA A 479 26.14 15.37 -0.42
N ASN A 480 25.97 14.71 0.72
CA ASN A 480 26.90 13.73 1.26
C ASN A 480 26.47 12.34 0.78
N VAL A 481 27.03 11.90 -0.34
CA VAL A 481 26.77 10.57 -0.91
C VAL A 481 27.81 9.57 -0.40
N VAL A 482 27.37 8.65 0.46
CA VAL A 482 28.26 7.67 1.08
C VAL A 482 28.34 6.40 0.23
N GLY A 483 29.56 5.93 -0.01
CA GLY A 483 29.86 4.72 -0.79
C GLY A 483 31.28 4.23 -0.52
N ALA A 484 31.62 3.04 -1.02
CA ALA A 484 32.97 2.47 -0.83
C ALA A 484 34.08 3.32 -1.50
N ASP A 485 33.76 3.95 -2.63
CA ASP A 485 34.68 4.73 -3.45
C ASP A 485 34.50 6.24 -3.27
N ALA A 486 33.69 6.68 -2.30
CA ALA A 486 33.43 8.09 -2.07
C ALA A 486 34.65 8.79 -1.44
N PRO A 487 34.97 10.04 -1.83
CA PRO A 487 36.03 10.82 -1.17
C PRO A 487 35.71 11.07 0.30
N THR A 488 36.58 10.60 1.21
CA THR A 488 36.34 10.63 2.66
C THR A 488 37.02 11.82 3.32
N THR A 489 36.40 12.39 4.36
CA THR A 489 36.93 13.54 5.13
C THR A 489 37.43 13.17 6.53
N GLY A 490 37.57 11.88 6.84
CA GLY A 490 38.08 11.40 8.13
C GLY A 490 38.09 9.87 8.20
N THR A 491 38.27 9.33 9.40
CA THR A 491 38.17 7.88 9.66
C THR A 491 36.90 7.56 10.44
N PHE A 492 36.34 6.37 10.20
CA PHE A 492 35.19 5.85 10.94
C PHE A 492 35.34 4.36 11.20
N SER A 493 34.91 3.92 12.37
CA SER A 493 34.87 2.52 12.77
C SER A 493 33.56 2.22 13.49
N VAL A 494 33.12 0.96 13.42
CA VAL A 494 31.93 0.49 14.11
C VAL A 494 32.26 -0.70 15.00
N SER A 495 31.64 -0.76 16.18
CA SER A 495 31.74 -1.88 17.11
C SER A 495 30.36 -2.25 17.65
N PRO A 496 30.01 -3.55 17.73
CA PRO A 496 30.74 -4.70 17.18
C PRO A 496 30.58 -4.82 15.65
N THR A 497 31.56 -5.40 14.95
CA THR A 497 31.47 -5.63 13.48
C THR A 497 30.77 -6.92 13.09
N ARG A 498 30.86 -7.97 13.93
CA ARG A 498 30.25 -9.29 13.71
C ARG A 498 29.65 -9.84 15.00
N PRO A 499 28.62 -9.20 15.57
CA PRO A 499 28.00 -9.67 16.79
C PRO A 499 27.31 -11.03 16.59
N VAL A 500 27.42 -11.88 17.60
CA VAL A 500 26.50 -13.01 17.78
C VAL A 500 25.29 -12.47 18.51
N THR A 501 24.13 -12.55 17.88
CA THR A 501 22.92 -11.89 18.32
C THR A 501 21.82 -12.89 18.68
N LYS A 502 20.80 -12.41 19.38
CA LYS A 502 19.55 -13.15 19.58
C LYS A 502 18.43 -12.36 18.90
N PRO A 503 17.67 -12.96 17.95
CA PRO A 503 16.56 -12.27 17.30
C PRO A 503 15.59 -11.64 18.30
N GLY A 504 15.19 -10.39 18.02
CA GLY A 504 14.29 -9.61 18.86
C GLY A 504 14.91 -9.03 20.13
N VAL A 505 16.19 -9.29 20.43
CA VAL A 505 16.88 -8.74 21.60
C VAL A 505 17.80 -7.59 21.18
N PRO A 506 17.54 -6.35 21.61
CA PRO A 506 18.37 -5.22 21.24
C PRO A 506 19.79 -5.32 21.80
N PHE A 507 20.77 -4.80 21.07
CA PHE A 507 22.16 -4.66 21.49
C PHE A 507 22.72 -3.30 21.03
N PRO A 508 23.72 -2.73 21.74
CA PRO A 508 24.30 -1.46 21.37
C PRO A 508 25.26 -1.61 20.17
N VAL A 509 25.19 -0.65 19.25
CA VAL A 509 26.17 -0.42 18.18
C VAL A 509 26.78 0.95 18.39
N THR A 510 28.11 1.03 18.35
CA THR A 510 28.87 2.27 18.54
C THR A 510 29.64 2.60 17.27
N GLY A 511 29.37 3.77 16.70
CA GLY A 511 30.18 4.38 15.65
C GLY A 511 31.18 5.37 16.26
N THR A 512 32.44 5.30 15.84
CA THR A 512 33.53 6.18 16.32
C THR A 512 34.24 6.82 15.14
N TRP A 513 34.40 8.15 15.16
CA TRP A 513 35.04 8.92 14.10
C TRP A 513 36.24 9.72 14.62
N SER A 514 37.15 10.08 13.70
CA SER A 514 38.22 11.03 13.98
C SER A 514 38.74 11.71 12.71
N GLY A 515 39.34 12.89 12.89
CA GLY A 515 39.95 13.67 11.81
C GLY A 515 38.95 14.28 10.83
N VAL A 516 37.69 14.46 11.26
CA VAL A 516 36.62 15.05 10.45
C VAL A 516 36.73 16.57 10.47
N ASP A 517 36.63 17.18 9.29
CA ASP A 517 36.52 18.64 9.14
C ASP A 517 35.15 19.10 9.66
N THR A 518 35.17 20.00 10.64
CA THR A 518 33.97 20.53 11.30
C THR A 518 33.42 21.79 10.64
N SER A 519 34.02 22.26 9.54
CA SER A 519 33.55 23.44 8.82
C SER A 519 32.28 23.22 7.99
N ALA A 520 31.91 21.96 7.73
CA ALA A 520 30.69 21.57 7.04
C ALA A 520 30.14 20.24 7.59
N PRO A 521 28.82 19.98 7.47
CA PRO A 521 28.25 18.68 7.82
C PRO A 521 28.94 17.54 7.05
N ALA A 522 29.30 16.48 7.77
CA ALA A 522 29.84 15.26 7.20
C ALA A 522 28.96 14.07 7.59
N THR A 523 28.91 13.05 6.75
CA THR A 523 28.03 11.90 6.97
C THR A 523 28.83 10.61 6.89
N ALA A 524 28.90 9.87 8.01
CA ALA A 524 29.36 8.48 8.05
C ALA A 524 28.15 7.52 7.95
N TYR A 525 28.42 6.24 7.72
CA TYR A 525 27.35 5.26 7.60
C TYR A 525 27.77 3.90 8.18
N VAL A 526 26.85 3.29 8.94
CA VAL A 526 26.96 1.90 9.37
C VAL A 526 26.01 1.09 8.50
N GLY A 527 26.57 0.35 7.54
CA GLY A 527 25.81 -0.56 6.69
C GLY A 527 25.58 -1.91 7.36
N TYR A 528 24.41 -2.48 7.15
CA TYR A 528 24.02 -3.80 7.61
C TYR A 528 24.00 -4.82 6.46
N GLN A 529 23.97 -6.10 6.81
CA GLN A 529 24.04 -7.21 5.85
C GLN A 529 22.88 -7.25 4.85
N ASP A 530 21.72 -6.68 5.20
CA ASP A 530 20.55 -6.60 4.32
C ASP A 530 20.59 -5.43 3.33
N GLY A 531 21.65 -4.61 3.35
CA GLY A 531 21.81 -3.43 2.51
C GLY A 531 21.26 -2.13 3.11
N THR A 532 20.53 -2.20 4.23
CA THR A 532 20.10 -1.03 5.01
C THR A 532 21.24 -0.52 5.89
N GLY A 533 20.99 0.54 6.66
CA GLY A 533 22.01 1.11 7.54
C GLY A 533 21.55 2.33 8.32
N THR A 534 22.44 2.80 9.18
CA THR A 534 22.25 3.99 9.99
C THR A 534 23.24 5.06 9.56
N LEU A 535 22.74 6.22 9.19
CA LEU A 535 23.54 7.42 8.95
C LEU A 535 24.04 7.96 10.29
N VAL A 536 25.32 8.31 10.34
CA VAL A 536 25.92 9.05 11.45
C VAL A 536 26.20 10.45 10.93
N SER A 537 25.29 11.37 11.22
CA SER A 537 25.37 12.78 10.82
C SER A 537 26.31 13.50 11.77
N LEU A 538 27.41 14.04 11.25
CA LEU A 538 28.48 14.66 12.02
C LEU A 538 28.46 16.17 11.81
N HIS A 539 28.29 16.88 12.92
CA HIS A 539 28.19 18.33 12.95
C HIS A 539 29.42 18.96 13.63
N GLY A 540 29.67 20.23 13.31
CA GLY A 540 30.83 20.99 13.79
C GLY A 540 30.78 21.36 15.27
#